data_AF-A0A7X6AQQ1-F1
#
_entry.id   AF-A0A7X6AQQ1-F1
#
_cell.length_a   1.000
_cell.length_b   1.000
_cell.length_c   1.000
_cell.angle_alpha   90.00
_cell.angle_beta   90.00
_cell.angle_gamma   90.00
#
_symmetry.space_group_name_H-M   'P 1'
#
loop_
_entity.id
_entity.type
_entity.pdbx_description
1 polymer ?
#
loop_
_entity_poly.entity_id
_entity_poly.type
_entity_poly.pdbx_seq_one_letter_code
_entity_poly.pdbx_strand_id
1 'polypeptide(L)' 'MRVTQDHIREVLDRERTAQGVSQQRLAQVIGVNREAMRDRLLGRTQMKAEELAALAAFLQIDVSEFYPAPSTV' A
#
# COMPACT_ATOMS: atom_id res chain seq x y z
N MET A 1 -2.12 -8.26 -16.01
CA MET A 1 -2.58 -7.19 -15.09
C MET A 1 -1.49 -6.93 -14.06
N ARG A 2 -0.61 -5.93 -14.28
CA ARG A 2 0.45 -5.50 -13.32
C ARG A 2 0.25 -4.07 -12.79
N VAL A 3 -0.55 -3.27 -13.51
CA VAL A 3 -0.75 -1.83 -13.26
C VAL A 3 -1.27 -1.49 -11.86
N THR A 4 -2.20 -2.28 -11.33
CA THR A 4 -2.82 -2.00 -10.02
C THR A 4 -1.83 -2.13 -8.86
N GLN A 5 -0.90 -3.09 -8.93
CA GLN A 5 0.02 -3.35 -7.82
C GLN A 5 1.18 -2.34 -7.78
N ASP A 6 1.65 -1.88 -8.95
CA ASP A 6 2.65 -0.81 -9.01
C ASP A 6 2.08 0.52 -8.52
N HIS A 7 0.82 0.85 -8.86
CA HIS A 7 0.12 2.03 -8.34
C HIS A 7 -0.04 1.99 -6.81
N ILE A 8 -0.49 0.86 -6.27
CA ILE A 8 -0.58 0.66 -4.80
C ILE A 8 0.75 0.97 -4.12
N ARG A 9 1.86 0.46 -4.68
CA ARG A 9 3.20 0.66 -4.12
C ARG A 9 3.62 2.12 -4.19
N GLU A 10 3.37 2.79 -5.30
CA GLU A 10 3.70 4.21 -5.48
C GLU A 10 2.97 5.08 -4.45
N VAL A 11 1.66 4.87 -4.29
CA VAL A 11 0.87 5.60 -3.29
C VAL A 11 1.38 5.31 -1.88
N LEU A 12 1.60 4.04 -1.52
CA LEU A 12 2.14 3.67 -0.21
C LEU A 12 3.52 4.29 0.05
N ASP A 13 4.40 4.32 -0.94
CA ASP A 13 5.75 4.86 -0.80
C ASP A 13 5.75 6.38 -0.67
N ARG A 14 4.90 7.06 -1.45
CA ARG A 14 4.68 8.50 -1.37
C ARG A 14 4.15 8.89 0.00
N GLU A 15 3.04 8.30 0.42
CA GLU A 15 2.34 8.67 1.66
C GLU A 15 3.16 8.32 2.90
N ARG A 16 3.79 7.13 2.95
CA ARG A 16 4.64 6.78 4.10
C ARG A 16 5.83 7.75 4.22
N THR A 17 6.40 8.17 3.09
CA THR A 17 7.58 9.05 3.09
C THR A 17 7.19 10.47 3.47
N ALA A 18 6.07 10.98 2.96
CA ALA A 18 5.51 12.27 3.33
C ALA A 18 5.20 12.36 4.83
N GLN A 19 4.74 11.26 5.44
CA GLN A 19 4.41 11.18 6.86
C GLN A 19 5.56 10.71 7.76
N GLY A 20 6.75 10.45 7.20
CA GLY A 20 7.91 9.95 7.97
C GLY A 20 7.71 8.55 8.57
N VAL A 21 6.80 7.76 8.00
CA VAL A 21 6.44 6.42 8.45
C VAL A 21 7.40 5.38 7.88
N SER A 22 7.95 4.52 8.75
CA SER A 22 8.81 3.42 8.35
C SER A 22 8.01 2.23 7.81
N GLN A 23 8.65 1.43 6.95
CA GLN A 23 8.06 0.17 6.45
C GLN A 23 7.72 -0.81 7.58
N GLN A 24 8.50 -0.81 8.67
CA GLN A 24 8.22 -1.63 9.84
C GLN A 24 6.90 -1.22 10.51
N ARG A 25 6.59 0.08 10.54
CA ARG A 25 5.35 0.57 11.12
C ARG A 25 4.14 0.15 10.28
N LEU A 26 4.25 0.24 8.95
CA LEU A 26 3.21 -0.29 8.05
C LEU A 26 3.00 -1.79 8.25
N ALA A 27 4.08 -2.56 8.43
CA ALA A 27 4.00 -3.99 8.66
C ALA A 27 3.23 -4.32 9.95
N GLN A 28 3.48 -3.55 11.01
CA GLN A 28 2.74 -3.67 12.29
C GLN A 28 1.24 -3.39 12.13
N VAL A 29 0.86 -2.39 11.31
CA VAL A 29 -0.54 -2.02 11.08
C VAL A 29 -1.35 -3.19 10.52
N ILE A 30 -0.78 -3.94 9.58
CA ILE A 30 -1.46 -5.08 8.94
C ILE A 30 -1.08 -6.44 9.57
N GLY A 31 -0.37 -6.42 10.70
CA GLY A 31 -0.04 -7.64 11.44
C GLY A 31 0.96 -8.57 10.74
N VAL A 32 1.82 -8.06 9.86
CA VAL A 32 2.85 -8.84 9.16
C VAL A 32 4.25 -8.48 9.63
N ASN A 33 5.22 -9.35 9.35
CA ASN A 33 6.62 -9.04 9.61
C ASN A 33 7.22 -8.11 8.53
N ARG A 34 8.40 -7.56 8.82
CA ARG A 34 9.08 -6.61 7.92
C ARG A 34 9.41 -7.21 6.55
N GLU A 35 9.76 -8.50 6.49
CA GLU A 35 10.10 -9.18 5.23
C GLU A 35 8.87 -9.32 4.32
N ALA A 36 7.74 -9.72 4.90
CA ALA A 36 6.46 -9.84 4.22
C ALA A 36 5.94 -8.47 3.71
N MET A 37 6.21 -7.39 4.44
CA MET A 37 5.96 -6.03 3.95
C MET A 37 6.91 -5.65 2.81
N ARG A 38 8.20 -5.99 2.90
CA ARG A 38 9.16 -5.76 1.82
C ARG A 38 8.73 -6.47 0.54
N ASP A 39 8.29 -7.72 0.61
CA ASP A 39 7.86 -8.47 -0.59
C ASP A 39 6.60 -7.87 -1.24
N ARG A 40 5.66 -7.35 -0.44
CA ARG A 40 4.51 -6.58 -0.96
C ARG A 40 4.96 -5.29 -1.64
N LEU A 41 5.86 -4.54 -0.99
CA LEU A 41 6.48 -3.33 -1.54
C LEU A 41 7.42 -3.58 -2.72
N LEU A 42 7.76 -4.83 -3.02
CA LEU A 42 8.49 -5.25 -4.22
C LEU A 42 7.57 -5.85 -5.29
N GLY A 43 6.26 -5.93 -5.03
CA GLY A 43 5.28 -6.50 -5.95
C GLY A 43 5.32 -8.03 -6.03
N ARG A 44 6.08 -8.70 -5.16
CA ARG A 44 6.19 -10.17 -5.13
C ARG A 44 4.95 -10.83 -4.55
N THR A 45 4.26 -10.11 -3.65
CA THR A 45 3.04 -10.55 -2.99
C THR A 45 1.96 -9.49 -3.13
N GLN A 46 0.76 -9.88 -3.54
CA GLN A 46 -0.39 -8.97 -3.59
C GLN A 46 -0.88 -8.61 -2.19
N MET A 47 -1.27 -7.35 -2.02
CA MET A 47 -1.98 -6.91 -0.82
C MET A 47 -3.46 -7.26 -0.93
N LYS A 48 -4.06 -7.68 0.18
CA LYS A 48 -5.50 -7.92 0.27
C LYS A 48 -6.25 -6.58 0.44
N ALA A 49 -7.52 -6.55 0.05
CA ALA A 49 -8.36 -5.36 0.22
C ALA A 49 -8.43 -4.90 1.69
N GLU A 50 -8.51 -5.84 2.64
CA GLU A 50 -8.50 -5.55 4.09
C GLU A 50 -7.18 -4.90 4.55
N GLU A 51 -6.04 -5.35 4.02
CA GLU A 51 -4.73 -4.76 4.32
C GLU A 51 -4.64 -3.33 3.77
N LEU A 52 -5.14 -3.10 2.55
CA LEU A 52 -5.18 -1.76 1.94
C LEU A 52 -6.09 -0.81 2.72
N ALA A 53 -7.26 -1.28 3.18
CA ALA A 53 -8.16 -0.48 4.00
C ALA A 53 -7.51 -0.09 5.35
N ALA A 54 -6.81 -1.02 6.00
CA ALA A 54 -6.10 -0.74 7.24
C ALA A 54 -4.95 0.27 7.04
N LEU A 55 -4.19 0.15 5.94
CA LEU A 55 -3.12 1.08 5.60
C LEU A 55 -3.67 2.45 5.22
N ALA A 56 -4.78 2.53 4.47
CA ALA A 56 -5.46 3.78 4.13
C ALA A 56 -5.91 4.53 5.39
N ALA A 57 -6.58 3.82 6.31
CA ALA A 57 -7.01 4.37 7.59
C ALA A 57 -5.83 4.86 8.44
N PHE A 58 -4.73 4.11 8.48
CA PHE A 58 -3.53 4.48 9.21
C PHE A 58 -2.82 5.71 8.60
N LEU A 59 -2.73 5.78 7.27
CA LEU A 59 -2.13 6.89 6.55
C LEU A 59 -3.10 8.08 6.37
N GLN A 60 -4.33 7.97 6.87
CA GLN A 60 -5.38 9.00 6.74
C GLN A 60 -5.64 9.43 5.28
N ILE A 61 -5.60 8.48 4.35
CA ILE A 61 -5.94 8.67 2.94
C ILE A 61 -7.21 7.89 2.58
N ASP A 62 -7.86 8.26 1.47
CA ASP A 62 -8.96 7.45 0.95
C ASP A 62 -8.43 6.13 0.37
N VAL A 63 -9.12 5.02 0.62
CA VAL A 63 -8.77 3.71 0.06
C VAL A 63 -8.88 3.70 -1.47
N SER A 64 -9.69 4.61 -2.06
CA SER A 64 -9.78 4.81 -3.50
C SER A 64 -8.46 5.24 -4.12
N GLU A 65 -7.57 5.90 -3.37
CA GLU A 65 -6.26 6.32 -3.86
C GLU A 65 -5.41 5.13 -4.34
N PHE A 66 -5.65 3.93 -3.79
CA PHE A 66 -4.96 2.71 -4.21
C PHE A 66 -5.47 2.11 -5.52
N TYR A 67 -6.59 2.60 -6.05
CA TYR A 67 -7.19 2.12 -7.28
C TYR A 67 -7.14 3.24 -8.31
N PRO A 68 -6.30 3.14 -9.35
CA PRO A 68 -6.31 4.15 -10.39
C PRO A 68 -7.71 4.21 -11.00
N ALA A 69 -8.25 5.41 -11.17
CA ALA A 69 -9.53 5.59 -11.84
C ALA A 69 -9.49 4.86 -13.19
N PRO A 70 -10.54 4.11 -13.58
CA PRO A 70 -10.56 3.47 -14.87
C PRO A 70 -10.40 4.56 -15.92
N SER A 71 -9.24 4.58 -16.59
CA SER A 71 -9.03 5.42 -17.76
C SER A 71 -10.16 5.10 -18.72
N THR A 72 -11.14 6.00 -18.81
CA THR A 72 -12.25 5.85 -19.74
C THR A 72 -11.63 6.09 -21.11
N VAL A 73 -11.42 5.01 -21.86
CA VAL A 73 -11.03 5.04 -23.27
C VAL A 73 -12.29 4.92 -24.11
#